data_AF-A0A6D2C6B2-F1
#
_entry.id   AF-A0A6D2C6B2-F1
#
_cell.length_a   1.000
_cell.length_b   1.000
_cell.length_c   1.000
_cell.angle_alpha   90.00
_cell.angle_beta   90.00
_cell.angle_gamma   90.00
#
_symmetry.space_group_name_H-M   'P 1'
#
loop_
_entity.id
_entity.type
_entity.pdbx_description
1 polymer ?
#
loop_
_entity_poly.entity_id
_entity_poly.type
_entity_poly.pdbx_seq_one_letter_code
_entity_poly.pdbx_strand_id
1 'polypeptide(L)'
;MTNKQQINKLKDNAELAWASYGYFHYFLEQHNKPDYIDKVHYIDAKDENGKDKLDNNNKKVKRPIEITDILDMNYKKCDVFEYNSFLKRYDRIGTLDGDFGKIQLQQFFERYDLLKHCPNTDSGFSATLFKDTKADSKDLEYTLAIRGTEFKLDQIQDLLNDYYIGTNNSDMNRVIEQYFDMLLFYEETLKPLMQEKGIAKINVIGHSLGGYLAQLFALSYPSIINEVYTYNAPLESKRVA
;
A
#
# COMPACT_ATOMS: atom_id res chain seq x y z
N MET A 1 -0.85 27.17 10.28
CA MET A 1 -1.21 25.96 11.05
C MET A 1 -0.67 26.09 12.45
N THR A 2 -1.39 25.57 13.44
CA THR A 2 -0.91 25.43 14.82
C THR A 2 0.01 24.20 14.93
N ASN A 3 0.86 24.14 15.97
CA ASN A 3 1.70 22.96 16.23
C ASN A 3 0.86 21.68 16.32
N LYS A 4 -0.33 21.76 16.93
CA LYS A 4 -1.27 20.63 17.03
C LYS A 4 -1.72 20.13 15.65
N GLN A 5 -2.04 21.06 14.73
CA GLN A 5 -2.43 20.71 13.37
C GLN A 5 -1.27 20.06 12.59
N GLN A 6 -0.04 20.57 12.76
CA GLN A 6 1.13 19.99 12.10
C GLN A 6 1.44 18.57 12.61
N ILE A 7 1.35 18.36 13.93
CA ILE A 7 1.54 17.03 14.53
C ILE A 7 0.49 16.04 14.02
N ASN A 8 -0.79 16.44 13.99
CA ASN A 8 -1.84 15.58 13.47
C ASN A 8 -1.61 15.25 11.98
N LYS A 9 -1.24 16.23 11.16
CA LYS A 9 -0.93 16.01 9.75
C LYS A 9 0.22 15.01 9.55
N LEU A 10 1.29 15.15 10.33
CA LEU A 10 2.42 14.21 10.30
C LEU A 10 2.01 12.79 10.72
N LYS A 11 1.16 12.68 11.74
CA LYS A 11 0.61 11.40 12.20
C LYS A 11 -0.23 10.74 11.11
N ASP A 12 -1.20 11.48 10.56
CA ASP A 12 -2.11 11.01 9.52
C ASP A 12 -1.35 10.49 8.28
N ASN A 13 -0.36 11.26 7.83
CA ASN A 13 0.48 10.87 6.69
C ASN A 13 1.39 9.67 7.02
N ALA A 14 1.87 9.54 8.25
CA ALA A 14 2.64 8.36 8.66
C ALA A 14 1.75 7.10 8.71
N GLU A 15 0.51 7.22 9.17
CA GLU A 15 -0.46 6.13 9.18
C GLU A 15 -0.83 5.69 7.75
N LEU A 16 -1.02 6.61 6.81
CA LEU A 16 -1.23 6.27 5.40
C LEU A 16 0.00 5.58 4.78
N ALA A 17 1.22 6.02 5.12
CA ALA A 17 2.45 5.36 4.65
C ALA A 17 2.56 3.94 5.21
N TRP A 18 2.17 3.71 6.46
CA TRP A 18 2.11 2.38 7.06
C TRP A 18 1.01 1.51 6.42
N ALA A 19 -0.18 2.07 6.19
CA ALA A 19 -1.28 1.36 5.55
C ALA A 19 -0.95 0.91 4.11
N SER A 20 -0.01 1.57 3.42
CA SER A 20 0.43 1.16 2.07
C SER A 20 1.02 -0.26 2.00
N TYR A 21 1.41 -0.84 3.15
CA TYR A 21 1.89 -2.23 3.24
C TYR A 21 0.76 -3.27 3.24
N GLY A 22 -0.51 -2.84 3.31
CA GLY A 22 -1.68 -3.71 3.27
C GLY A 22 -1.86 -4.42 1.92
N TYR A 23 -2.12 -5.72 1.97
CA TYR A 23 -2.38 -6.58 0.80
C TYR A 23 -3.85 -6.45 0.34
N PHE A 24 -4.27 -5.24 -0.05
CA PHE A 24 -5.69 -4.93 -0.29
C PHE A 24 -6.32 -5.65 -1.48
N HIS A 25 -5.52 -6.17 -2.41
CA HIS A 25 -6.02 -6.97 -3.53
C HIS A 25 -6.83 -8.19 -3.06
N TYR A 26 -6.51 -8.78 -1.90
CA TYR A 26 -7.29 -9.89 -1.35
C TYR A 26 -8.75 -9.52 -1.05
N PHE A 27 -9.05 -8.25 -0.78
CA PHE A 27 -10.42 -7.75 -0.59
C PHE A 27 -11.01 -7.16 -1.89
N LEU A 28 -10.21 -6.39 -2.63
CA LEU A 28 -10.69 -5.67 -3.83
C LEU A 28 -10.99 -6.58 -5.02
N GLU A 29 -10.29 -7.70 -5.18
CA GLU A 29 -10.56 -8.64 -6.28
C GLU A 29 -11.92 -9.32 -6.14
N GLN A 30 -12.47 -9.39 -4.92
CA GLN A 30 -13.81 -9.94 -4.64
C GLN A 30 -14.93 -9.08 -5.23
N HIS A 31 -14.65 -7.80 -5.48
CA HIS A 31 -15.67 -6.80 -5.82
C HIS A 31 -15.63 -6.34 -7.29
N ASN A 32 -14.72 -6.89 -8.12
CA ASN A 32 -14.36 -6.31 -9.44
C ASN A 32 -14.68 -7.17 -10.68
N LYS A 33 -15.45 -8.27 -10.61
CA LYS A 33 -15.81 -9.05 -11.82
C LYS A 33 -17.27 -9.55 -11.83
N PRO A 34 -18.08 -9.14 -12.82
CA PRO A 34 -19.44 -9.67 -13.02
C PRO A 34 -19.50 -11.10 -13.57
N ASP A 35 -18.45 -11.55 -14.29
CA ASP A 35 -18.52 -12.75 -15.14
C ASP A 35 -17.91 -14.03 -14.56
N TYR A 36 -17.29 -13.94 -13.38
CA TYR A 36 -16.78 -15.11 -12.66
C TYR A 36 -17.38 -15.11 -11.27
N ILE A 37 -18.07 -16.20 -10.94
CA ILE A 37 -18.57 -16.48 -9.59
C ILE A 37 -17.44 -16.22 -8.58
N ASP A 38 -17.59 -15.12 -7.86
CA ASP A 38 -17.01 -14.75 -6.58
C ASP A 38 -15.68 -15.44 -6.24
N LYS A 39 -14.56 -14.84 -6.68
CA LYS A 39 -13.26 -15.10 -6.05
C LYS A 39 -13.28 -14.51 -4.64
N VAL A 40 -13.95 -15.20 -3.72
CA VAL A 40 -13.92 -14.87 -2.29
C VAL A 40 -12.63 -15.42 -1.71
N HIS A 41 -11.85 -14.55 -1.09
CA HIS A 41 -10.70 -14.95 -0.31
C HIS A 41 -11.09 -15.13 1.16
N TYR A 42 -10.55 -16.18 1.76
CA TYR A 42 -10.87 -16.62 3.11
C TYR A 42 -9.63 -16.55 4.00
N ILE A 43 -9.87 -16.37 5.29
CA ILE A 43 -8.86 -16.44 6.35
C ILE A 43 -9.36 -17.32 7.48
N ASP A 44 -8.45 -17.80 8.33
CA ASP A 44 -8.82 -18.46 9.57
C ASP A 44 -9.40 -17.39 10.54
N ALA A 45 -10.62 -17.60 11.00
CA ALA A 45 -11.32 -16.68 11.88
C ALA A 45 -10.65 -16.62 13.26
N LYS A 46 -10.58 -15.42 13.84
CA LYS A 46 -10.03 -15.19 15.18
C LYS A 46 -11.14 -14.96 16.20
N ASP A 47 -10.87 -15.33 17.44
CA ASP A 47 -11.67 -14.98 18.62
C ASP A 47 -11.33 -13.56 19.10
N GLU A 48 -12.04 -13.12 20.14
CA GLU A 48 -11.85 -11.80 20.74
C GLU A 48 -10.44 -11.58 21.32
N ASN A 49 -9.70 -12.66 21.56
CA ASN A 49 -8.34 -12.67 22.08
C ASN A 49 -7.30 -12.87 20.97
N GLY A 50 -7.70 -12.86 19.69
CA GLY A 50 -6.81 -13.05 18.54
C GLY A 50 -6.35 -14.50 18.31
N LYS A 51 -6.99 -15.50 18.94
CA LYS A 51 -6.69 -16.93 18.73
C LYS A 51 -7.57 -17.52 17.63
N ASP A 52 -7.08 -18.56 16.97
CA ASP A 52 -7.85 -19.26 15.93
C ASP A 52 -9.15 -19.85 16.52
N LYS A 53 -10.29 -19.52 15.91
CA LYS A 53 -11.57 -20.15 16.22
C LYS A 53 -11.58 -21.57 15.69
N LEU A 54 -11.99 -22.51 16.53
CA LEU A 54 -12.12 -23.92 16.19
C LEU A 54 -13.60 -24.32 16.12
N ASP A 55 -13.94 -25.19 15.18
CA ASP A 55 -15.25 -25.85 15.12
C ASP A 55 -15.35 -26.99 16.15
N ASN A 56 -16.53 -27.63 16.22
CA ASN A 56 -16.78 -28.76 17.12
C ASN A 56 -15.85 -29.97 16.87
N ASN A 57 -15.18 -30.02 15.72
CA ASN A 57 -14.23 -31.07 15.33
C ASN A 57 -12.76 -30.61 15.48
N ASN A 58 -12.52 -29.52 16.22
CA ASN A 58 -11.19 -28.95 16.47
C ASN A 58 -10.46 -28.47 15.20
N LYS A 59 -11.19 -28.09 14.15
CA LYS A 59 -10.65 -27.51 12.90
C LYS A 59 -10.84 -26.00 12.88
N LYS A 60 -9.88 -25.29 12.29
CA LYS A 60 -9.96 -23.83 12.15
C LYS A 60 -11.15 -23.42 11.29
N VAL A 61 -11.96 -22.52 11.82
CA VAL A 61 -13.11 -21.93 11.11
C VAL A 61 -12.59 -20.93 10.10
N LYS A 62 -13.02 -21.04 8.85
CA LYS A 62 -12.71 -20.07 7.78
C LYS A 62 -13.88 -19.12 7.58
N ARG A 63 -13.57 -17.85 7.29
CA ARG A 63 -14.55 -16.84 6.90
C ARG A 63 -14.01 -15.96 5.77
N PRO A 64 -14.86 -15.28 5.00
CA PRO A 64 -14.43 -14.26 4.05
C PRO A 64 -13.58 -13.19 4.73
N ILE A 65 -12.57 -12.68 4.02
CA ILE A 65 -11.74 -11.56 4.47
C ILE A 65 -12.55 -10.26 4.43
N GLU A 66 -12.35 -9.42 5.43
CA GLU A 66 -12.84 -8.04 5.47
C GLU A 66 -11.67 -7.08 5.26
N ILE A 67 -11.94 -5.85 4.81
CA ILE A 67 -10.89 -4.85 4.55
C ILE A 67 -10.06 -4.54 5.81
N THR A 68 -10.70 -4.60 6.98
CA THR A 68 -10.11 -4.43 8.30
C THR A 68 -9.06 -5.52 8.59
N ASP A 69 -9.31 -6.76 8.20
CA ASP A 69 -8.40 -7.88 8.48
C ASP A 69 -7.02 -7.70 7.84
N ILE A 70 -6.96 -6.99 6.71
CA ILE A 70 -5.72 -6.80 5.93
C ILE A 70 -4.67 -6.03 6.72
N LEU A 71 -5.09 -5.08 7.56
CA LEU A 71 -4.21 -4.24 8.36
C LEU A 71 -4.18 -4.66 9.83
N ASP A 72 -5.08 -5.52 10.32
CA ASP A 72 -5.15 -5.92 11.74
C ASP A 72 -3.95 -6.80 12.14
N MET A 73 -3.25 -6.41 13.21
CA MET A 73 -2.12 -7.16 13.77
C MET A 73 -2.48 -8.57 14.25
N ASN A 74 -3.74 -8.85 14.62
CA ASN A 74 -4.19 -10.20 14.99
C ASN A 74 -4.15 -11.18 13.81
N TYR A 75 -4.18 -10.61 12.59
CA TYR A 75 -4.11 -11.34 11.34
C TYR A 75 -2.71 -11.28 10.71
N LYS A 76 -1.72 -10.73 11.42
CA LYS A 76 -0.32 -10.79 10.98
C LYS A 76 0.11 -12.24 10.77
N LYS A 77 0.70 -12.52 9.61
CA LYS A 77 1.09 -13.88 9.18
C LYS A 77 -0.08 -14.86 9.05
N CYS A 78 -1.32 -14.39 9.01
CA CYS A 78 -2.47 -15.23 8.72
C CYS A 78 -2.48 -15.60 7.24
N ASP A 79 -2.67 -16.89 6.95
CA ASP A 79 -2.79 -17.38 5.59
C ASP A 79 -4.12 -16.93 4.97
N VAL A 80 -4.05 -16.60 3.68
CA VAL A 80 -5.18 -16.29 2.82
C VAL A 80 -5.42 -17.47 1.89
N PHE A 81 -6.69 -17.83 1.72
CA PHE A 81 -7.12 -19.00 0.98
C PHE A 81 -8.14 -18.67 -0.11
N GLU A 82 -8.07 -19.40 -1.22
CA GLU A 82 -9.12 -19.44 -2.25
C GLU A 82 -9.82 -20.80 -2.18
N TYR A 83 -11.15 -20.82 -2.34
CA TYR A 83 -11.90 -22.08 -2.34
C TYR A 83 -11.91 -22.70 -3.74
N ASN A 84 -11.30 -23.87 -3.87
CA ASN A 84 -11.31 -24.65 -5.09
C ASN A 84 -12.56 -25.55 -5.11
N SER A 85 -13.56 -25.13 -5.89
CA SER A 85 -14.84 -25.85 -6.00
C SER A 85 -14.70 -27.24 -6.61
N PHE A 86 -13.75 -27.44 -7.53
CA PHE A 86 -13.48 -28.73 -8.18
C PHE A 86 -12.88 -29.74 -7.20
N LEU A 87 -11.87 -29.33 -6.42
CA LEU A 87 -11.20 -30.18 -5.43
C LEU A 87 -11.87 -30.17 -4.06
N LYS A 88 -12.91 -29.33 -3.86
CA LYS A 88 -13.63 -29.11 -2.60
C LYS A 88 -12.69 -28.84 -1.42
N ARG A 89 -11.71 -27.95 -1.63
CA ARG A 89 -10.70 -27.60 -0.61
C ARG A 89 -10.29 -26.14 -0.69
N TYR A 90 -9.63 -25.68 0.36
CA TYR A 90 -9.02 -24.36 0.41
C TYR A 90 -7.55 -24.46 0.01
N ASP A 91 -7.16 -23.72 -1.03
CA ASP A 91 -5.78 -23.60 -1.48
C ASP A 91 -5.19 -22.30 -0.91
N ARG A 92 -3.99 -22.35 -0.33
CA ARG A 92 -3.30 -21.17 0.21
C ARG A 92 -2.77 -20.32 -0.94
N ILE A 93 -3.11 -19.04 -0.97
CA ILE A 93 -2.71 -18.08 -2.01
C ILE A 93 -1.78 -16.98 -1.51
N GLY A 94 -1.62 -16.85 -0.19
CA GLY A 94 -0.66 -15.93 0.39
C GLY A 94 -0.89 -15.71 1.87
N THR A 95 -0.42 -14.58 2.38
CA THR A 95 -0.37 -14.28 3.80
C THR A 95 -0.52 -12.77 4.03
N LEU A 96 -1.20 -12.38 5.11
CA LEU A 96 -1.38 -11.00 5.51
C LEU A 96 -0.20 -10.49 6.36
N ASP A 97 0.01 -9.18 6.34
CA ASP A 97 1.07 -8.49 7.09
C ASP A 97 0.52 -7.28 7.86
N GLY A 98 -0.69 -7.41 8.40
CA GLY A 98 -1.33 -6.39 9.20
C GLY A 98 -0.53 -6.07 10.47
N ASP A 99 -0.52 -4.79 10.87
CA ASP A 99 0.26 -4.28 12.00
C ASP A 99 -0.49 -3.23 12.84
N PHE A 100 -1.75 -2.94 12.48
CA PHE A 100 -2.58 -1.95 13.17
C PHE A 100 -3.27 -2.61 14.36
N GLY A 101 -3.34 -1.87 15.46
CA GLY A 101 -4.22 -2.20 16.57
C GLY A 101 -5.69 -1.96 16.20
N LYS A 102 -6.61 -2.69 16.83
CA LYS A 102 -8.06 -2.62 16.56
C LYS A 102 -8.65 -1.19 16.53
N ILE A 103 -8.27 -0.34 17.48
CA ILE A 103 -8.77 1.04 17.56
C ILE A 103 -8.22 1.89 16.41
N GLN A 104 -6.92 1.75 16.12
CA GLN A 104 -6.26 2.46 15.02
C GLN A 104 -6.89 2.10 13.68
N LEU A 105 -7.13 0.80 13.47
CA LEU A 105 -7.79 0.26 12.29
C LEU A 105 -9.19 0.82 12.07
N GLN A 106 -10.00 0.84 13.13
CA GLN A 106 -11.34 1.42 13.09
C GLN A 106 -11.29 2.91 12.72
N GLN A 107 -10.43 3.68 13.40
CA GLN A 107 -10.26 5.11 13.13
C GLN A 107 -9.76 5.37 11.70
N PHE A 108 -8.88 4.51 11.18
CA PHE A 108 -8.35 4.61 9.83
C PHE A 108 -9.46 4.44 8.79
N PHE A 109 -10.24 3.36 8.86
CA PHE A 109 -11.33 3.11 7.89
C PHE A 109 -12.58 3.97 8.11
N GLU A 110 -12.74 4.63 9.28
CA GLU A 110 -13.74 5.69 9.48
C GLU A 110 -13.38 7.00 8.78
N ARG A 111 -12.16 7.11 8.22
CA ARG A 111 -11.67 8.33 7.57
C ARG A 111 -11.23 8.08 6.13
N TYR A 112 -10.54 6.98 5.86
CA TYR A 112 -9.91 6.73 4.57
C TYR A 112 -10.64 5.66 3.78
N ASP A 113 -11.14 6.04 2.60
CA ASP A 113 -11.62 5.08 1.61
C ASP A 113 -10.47 4.65 0.69
N LEU A 114 -10.49 3.37 0.31
CA LEU A 114 -9.54 2.80 -0.64
C LEU A 114 -10.08 2.95 -2.08
N LEU A 115 -9.42 3.76 -2.92
CA LEU A 115 -9.89 3.97 -4.30
C LEU A 115 -9.25 3.03 -5.30
N LYS A 116 -7.94 2.81 -5.18
CA LYS A 116 -7.19 1.92 -6.06
C LYS A 116 -5.97 1.38 -5.35
N HIS A 117 -5.67 0.12 -5.59
CA HIS A 117 -4.48 -0.54 -5.08
C HIS A 117 -3.76 -1.24 -6.24
N CYS A 118 -2.43 -1.05 -6.30
CA CYS A 118 -1.51 -1.85 -7.08
C CYS A 118 -0.89 -2.89 -6.11
N PRO A 119 -1.20 -4.19 -6.25
CA PRO A 119 -0.48 -5.23 -5.51
C PRO A 119 1.00 -5.22 -5.89
N ASN A 120 1.84 -5.92 -5.12
CA ASN A 120 3.26 -6.06 -5.46
C ASN A 120 3.41 -6.57 -6.90
N THR A 121 4.06 -5.78 -7.75
CA THR A 121 4.52 -6.21 -9.07
C THR A 121 5.72 -7.14 -8.93
N ASP A 122 6.17 -7.71 -10.05
CA ASP A 122 7.36 -8.57 -10.07
C ASP A 122 8.63 -7.84 -9.59
N SER A 123 8.71 -6.53 -9.81
CA SER A 123 9.81 -5.68 -9.30
C SER A 123 9.68 -5.37 -7.79
N GLY A 124 8.49 -5.58 -7.22
CA GLY A 124 8.14 -5.28 -5.84
C GLY A 124 7.49 -3.90 -5.64
N PHE A 125 7.10 -3.20 -6.71
CA PHE A 125 6.36 -1.94 -6.59
C PHE A 125 4.95 -2.21 -6.07
N SER A 126 4.49 -1.40 -5.12
CA SER A 126 3.10 -1.40 -4.68
C SER A 126 2.72 0.00 -4.22
N ALA A 127 1.51 0.41 -4.55
CA ALA A 127 0.99 1.70 -4.17
C ALA A 127 -0.52 1.66 -4.00
N THR A 128 -1.03 2.57 -3.20
CA THR A 128 -2.45 2.65 -2.86
C THR A 128 -2.92 4.10 -2.88
N LEU A 129 -3.98 4.37 -3.64
CA LEU A 129 -4.66 5.67 -3.63
C LEU A 129 -5.77 5.64 -2.58
N PHE A 130 -5.62 6.47 -1.55
CA PHE A 130 -6.60 6.69 -0.51
C PHE A 130 -7.36 7.99 -0.74
N LYS A 131 -8.62 8.01 -0.30
CA LYS A 131 -9.46 9.19 -0.19
C LYS A 131 -9.71 9.53 1.27
N ASP A 132 -9.34 10.73 1.71
CA ASP A 132 -9.68 11.25 3.03
C ASP A 132 -11.10 11.86 3.01
N THR A 133 -12.06 11.16 3.61
CA THR A 133 -13.46 11.59 3.69
C THR A 133 -13.67 12.78 4.64
N LYS A 134 -12.64 13.15 5.41
CA LYS A 134 -12.67 14.25 6.40
C LYS A 134 -11.67 15.36 6.04
N ALA A 135 -11.19 15.40 4.79
CA ALA A 135 -10.26 16.43 4.35
C ALA A 135 -10.86 17.84 4.42
N ASP A 136 -10.06 18.79 4.92
CA ASP A 136 -10.43 20.20 5.03
C ASP A 136 -10.45 20.93 3.67
N SER A 137 -9.90 20.31 2.62
CA SER A 137 -9.90 20.84 1.25
C SER A 137 -9.84 19.72 0.20
N LYS A 138 -10.29 20.04 -1.02
CA LYS A 138 -10.20 19.11 -2.17
C LYS A 138 -8.78 18.68 -2.49
N ASP A 139 -7.80 19.56 -2.28
CA ASP A 139 -6.38 19.28 -2.56
C ASP A 139 -5.76 18.29 -1.55
N LEU A 140 -6.39 18.11 -0.39
CA LEU A 140 -5.97 17.14 0.63
C LEU A 140 -6.78 15.83 0.59
N GLU A 141 -7.80 15.76 -0.26
CA GLU A 141 -8.77 14.67 -0.30
C GLU A 141 -8.15 13.36 -0.82
N TYR A 142 -7.06 13.41 -1.59
CA TYR A 142 -6.49 12.24 -2.26
C TYR A 142 -5.00 12.09 -1.97
N THR A 143 -4.60 10.90 -1.52
CA THR A 143 -3.21 10.58 -1.20
C THR A 143 -2.78 9.26 -1.82
N LEU A 144 -1.75 9.31 -2.67
CA LEU A 144 -1.06 8.13 -3.19
C LEU A 144 0.03 7.71 -2.21
N ALA A 145 -0.14 6.56 -1.57
CA ALA A 145 0.83 5.98 -0.65
C ALA A 145 1.62 4.87 -1.34
N ILE A 146 2.94 5.05 -1.43
CA ILE A 146 3.86 4.10 -2.06
C ILE A 146 4.57 3.29 -0.98
N ARG A 147 4.45 1.97 -1.09
CA ARG A 147 5.07 1.01 -0.18
C ARG A 147 6.59 1.01 -0.37
N GLY A 148 7.32 0.92 0.74
CA GLY A 148 8.74 0.61 0.70
C GLY A 148 9.00 -0.89 0.61
N THR A 149 9.97 -1.28 -0.21
CA THR A 149 10.57 -2.63 -0.15
C THR A 149 11.77 -2.62 0.79
N GLU A 150 12.08 -3.78 1.37
CA GLU A 150 13.27 -3.92 2.21
C GLU A 150 14.52 -3.79 1.35
N PHE A 151 15.17 -2.64 1.44
CA PHE A 151 16.52 -2.37 0.98
C PHE A 151 17.29 -1.79 2.15
N LYS A 152 18.56 -2.18 2.28
CA LYS A 152 19.40 -1.59 3.30
C LYS A 152 19.87 -0.20 2.83
N LEU A 153 20.06 0.73 3.78
CA LEU A 153 20.38 2.13 3.48
C LEU A 153 21.71 2.26 2.69
N ASP A 154 22.68 1.38 2.97
CA ASP A 154 23.94 1.24 2.23
C ASP A 154 23.72 0.83 0.78
N GLN A 155 22.81 -0.11 0.49
CA GLN A 155 22.45 -0.50 -0.88
C GLN A 155 21.83 0.64 -1.68
N ILE A 156 21.04 1.50 -1.03
CA ILE A 156 20.45 2.67 -1.70
C ILE A 156 21.49 3.78 -1.89
N GLN A 157 22.44 3.92 -0.96
CA GLN A 157 23.55 4.85 -1.11
C GLN A 157 24.50 4.43 -2.25
N ASP A 158 24.77 3.13 -2.37
CA ASP A 158 25.51 2.56 -3.49
C ASP A 158 24.76 2.79 -4.80
N LEU A 159 23.43 2.63 -4.82
CA LEU A 159 22.59 2.92 -5.99
C LEU A 159 22.66 4.39 -6.45
N LEU A 160 22.67 5.34 -5.52
CA LEU A 160 22.82 6.77 -5.82
C LEU A 160 24.23 7.13 -6.35
N ASN A 161 25.25 6.39 -5.91
CA ASN A 161 26.64 6.60 -6.33
C ASN A 161 26.95 5.89 -7.67
N ASP A 162 26.41 4.70 -7.88
CA ASP A 162 26.59 3.89 -9.09
C ASP A 162 25.72 4.37 -10.28
N TYR A 163 24.65 5.14 -10.06
CA TYR A 163 23.94 5.81 -11.16
C TYR A 163 24.87 6.68 -12.02
N TYR A 164 25.97 7.19 -11.46
CA TYR A 164 26.99 7.95 -12.18
C TYR A 164 28.08 7.09 -12.83
N ILE A 165 28.17 5.79 -12.51
CA ILE A 165 29.20 4.88 -12.98
C ILE A 165 28.54 3.57 -13.40
N GLY A 166 28.26 3.41 -14.70
CA GLY A 166 27.48 2.29 -15.26
C GLY A 166 27.99 0.89 -14.91
N THR A 167 27.57 0.37 -13.77
CA THR A 167 27.82 -0.99 -13.28
C THR A 167 26.53 -1.81 -13.31
N ASN A 168 26.63 -3.04 -13.81
CA ASN A 168 25.52 -3.99 -13.90
C ASN A 168 25.27 -4.66 -12.53
N ASN A 169 24.57 -3.97 -11.63
CA ASN A 169 24.12 -4.53 -10.36
C ASN A 169 22.63 -4.89 -10.43
N SER A 170 22.27 -6.14 -10.08
CA SER A 170 20.89 -6.67 -10.13
C SER A 170 19.89 -5.86 -9.29
N ASP A 171 20.36 -5.24 -8.21
CA ASP A 171 19.53 -4.40 -7.33
C ASP A 171 19.18 -3.05 -7.96
N MET A 172 20.03 -2.51 -8.85
CA MET A 172 19.75 -1.28 -9.61
C MET A 172 18.62 -1.50 -10.62
N ASN A 173 18.63 -2.66 -11.30
CA ASN A 173 17.54 -3.04 -12.20
C ASN A 173 16.21 -3.05 -11.45
N ARG A 174 16.17 -3.55 -10.21
CA ARG A 174 14.92 -3.64 -9.44
C ARG A 174 14.34 -2.28 -9.05
N VAL A 175 15.15 -1.29 -8.67
CA VAL A 175 14.64 0.07 -8.38
C VAL A 175 14.18 0.78 -9.66
N ILE A 176 14.92 0.62 -10.75
CA ILE A 176 14.54 1.15 -12.06
C ILE A 176 13.23 0.51 -12.54
N GLU A 177 13.07 -0.80 -12.38
CA GLU A 177 11.84 -1.53 -12.69
C GLU A 177 10.68 -1.06 -11.80
N GLN A 178 10.88 -0.87 -10.49
CA GLN A 178 9.84 -0.32 -9.60
C GLN A 178 9.45 1.11 -10.01
N TYR A 179 10.40 1.91 -10.48
CA TYR A 179 10.12 3.23 -11.03
C TYR A 179 9.30 3.14 -12.32
N PHE A 180 9.63 2.22 -13.25
CA PHE A 180 8.82 2.02 -14.46
C PHE A 180 7.42 1.48 -14.16
N ASP A 181 7.29 0.52 -13.24
CA ASP A 181 6.00 0.00 -12.77
C ASP A 181 5.14 1.12 -12.14
N MET A 182 5.77 2.05 -11.42
CA MET A 182 5.10 3.23 -10.87
C MET A 182 4.57 4.15 -11.99
N LEU A 183 5.37 4.40 -13.03
CA LEU A 183 4.92 5.20 -14.18
C LEU A 183 3.76 4.51 -14.91
N LEU A 184 3.87 3.20 -15.15
CA LEU A 184 2.82 2.40 -15.79
C LEU A 184 1.53 2.41 -14.97
N PHE A 185 1.62 2.19 -13.65
CA PHE A 185 0.47 2.27 -12.76
C PHE A 185 -0.20 3.64 -12.83
N TYR A 186 0.57 4.72 -12.91
CA TYR A 186 -0.01 6.04 -13.09
C TYR A 186 -0.68 6.22 -14.45
N GLU A 187 0.03 5.98 -15.55
CA GLU A 187 -0.48 6.26 -16.90
C GLU A 187 -1.69 5.39 -17.25
N GLU A 188 -1.66 4.10 -16.89
CA GLU A 188 -2.70 3.15 -17.28
C GLU A 188 -3.86 3.08 -16.29
N THR A 189 -3.63 3.43 -15.02
CA THR A 189 -4.64 3.25 -13.97
C THR A 189 -5.03 4.54 -13.27
N LEU A 190 -4.08 5.25 -12.64
CA LEU A 190 -4.42 6.41 -11.81
C LEU A 190 -4.90 7.58 -12.65
N LYS A 191 -4.24 7.87 -13.77
CA LYS A 191 -4.57 9.01 -14.62
C LYS A 191 -5.99 8.93 -15.20
N PRO A 192 -6.46 7.79 -15.78
CA PRO A 192 -7.86 7.65 -16.16
C PRO A 192 -8.83 7.79 -14.98
N LEU A 193 -8.52 7.18 -13.83
CA LEU A 193 -9.35 7.26 -12.63
C LEU A 193 -9.47 8.71 -12.10
N MET A 194 -8.36 9.44 -12.10
CA MET A 194 -8.31 10.84 -11.71
C MET A 194 -9.13 11.71 -12.65
N GLN A 195 -9.07 11.46 -13.96
CA GLN A 195 -9.90 12.16 -14.95
C GLN A 195 -11.38 11.88 -14.75
N GLU A 196 -11.76 10.61 -14.58
CA GLU A 196 -13.15 10.18 -14.32
C GLU A 196 -13.72 10.84 -13.07
N LYS A 197 -12.92 10.91 -11.99
CA LYS A 197 -13.34 11.46 -10.70
C LYS A 197 -13.12 12.98 -10.56
N GLY A 198 -12.56 13.63 -11.58
CA GLY A 198 -12.24 15.07 -11.54
C GLY A 198 -11.16 15.45 -10.51
N ILE A 199 -10.23 14.53 -10.22
CA ILE A 199 -9.11 14.74 -9.30
C ILE A 199 -8.00 15.49 -10.04
N ALA A 200 -7.77 16.74 -9.67
CA ALA A 200 -6.73 17.57 -10.30
C ALA A 200 -5.34 17.34 -9.70
N LYS A 201 -5.27 17.15 -8.39
CA LYS A 201 -4.02 16.99 -7.65
C LYS A 201 -4.13 15.94 -6.56
N ILE A 202 -2.99 15.36 -6.20
CA ILE A 202 -2.86 14.37 -5.14
C ILE A 202 -1.67 14.70 -4.23
N ASN A 203 -1.77 14.29 -2.98
CA ASN A 203 -0.60 14.14 -2.12
C ASN A 203 0.10 12.82 -2.47
N VAL A 204 1.42 12.78 -2.29
CA VAL A 204 2.19 11.56 -2.50
C VAL A 204 3.04 11.30 -1.29
N ILE A 205 2.96 10.08 -0.77
CA ILE A 205 3.66 9.70 0.45
C ILE A 205 4.40 8.38 0.26
N GLY A 206 5.47 8.20 1.02
CA GLY A 206 6.15 6.91 1.04
C GLY A 206 7.14 6.76 2.20
N HIS A 207 7.42 5.50 2.54
CA HIS A 207 8.39 5.12 3.55
C HIS A 207 9.54 4.33 2.92
N SER A 208 10.78 4.52 3.41
CA SER A 208 11.98 3.84 2.89
C SER A 208 12.12 4.09 1.37
N LEU A 209 12.31 3.04 0.55
CA LEU A 209 12.34 3.16 -0.92
C LEU A 209 11.06 3.78 -1.49
N GLY A 210 9.91 3.55 -0.86
CA GLY A 210 8.65 4.18 -1.28
C GLY A 210 8.70 5.69 -1.17
N GLY A 211 9.46 6.23 -0.21
CA GLY A 211 9.70 7.68 -0.10
C GLY A 211 10.60 8.20 -1.22
N TYR A 212 11.59 7.43 -1.66
CA TYR A 212 12.39 7.78 -2.84
C TYR A 212 11.54 7.78 -4.12
N LEU A 213 10.72 6.73 -4.32
CA LEU A 213 9.77 6.67 -5.43
C LEU A 213 8.74 7.82 -5.39
N ALA A 214 8.27 8.22 -4.21
CA ALA A 214 7.36 9.37 -4.05
C ALA A 214 7.99 10.68 -4.57
N GLN A 215 9.28 10.88 -4.34
CA GLN A 215 10.00 12.05 -4.87
C GLN A 215 10.19 11.95 -6.39
N LEU A 216 10.58 10.79 -6.91
CA LEU A 216 10.69 10.57 -8.35
C LEU A 216 9.34 10.79 -9.04
N PHE A 217 8.25 10.28 -8.47
CA PHE A 217 6.90 10.51 -8.97
C PHE A 217 6.57 12.00 -9.04
N ALA A 218 6.92 12.76 -8.00
CA ALA A 218 6.68 14.19 -7.98
C ALA A 218 7.50 14.97 -9.00
N LEU A 219 8.73 14.51 -9.30
CA LEU A 219 9.57 15.07 -10.36
C LEU A 219 9.05 14.73 -11.76
N SER A 220 8.52 13.52 -11.95
CA SER A 220 7.97 13.07 -13.23
C SER A 220 6.63 13.71 -13.56
N TYR A 221 5.81 14.02 -12.54
CA TYR A 221 4.45 14.55 -12.72
C TYR A 221 4.16 15.81 -11.87
N PRO A 222 4.98 16.88 -11.94
CA PRO A 222 4.90 18.00 -11.00
C PRO A 222 3.56 18.77 -11.04
N SER A 223 2.84 18.73 -12.16
CA SER A 223 1.58 19.47 -12.33
C SER A 223 0.41 18.91 -11.51
N ILE A 224 0.47 17.63 -11.13
CA ILE A 224 -0.59 16.93 -10.37
C ILE A 224 -0.26 16.78 -8.89
N ILE A 225 0.88 17.31 -8.43
CA ILE A 225 1.31 17.18 -7.04
C ILE A 225 0.77 18.34 -6.23
N ASN A 226 0.17 18.01 -5.09
CA ASN A 226 -0.13 18.97 -4.05
C ASN A 226 1.00 19.04 -3.02
N GLU A 227 1.28 17.92 -2.33
CA GLU A 227 2.33 17.82 -1.31
C GLU A 227 3.02 16.45 -1.35
N VAL A 228 4.27 16.39 -0.90
CA VAL A 228 5.06 15.16 -0.82
C VAL A 228 5.52 14.92 0.62
N TYR A 229 5.27 13.72 1.16
CA TYR A 229 5.73 13.31 2.49
C TYR A 229 6.58 12.04 2.42
N THR A 230 7.81 12.13 2.92
CA THR A 230 8.72 10.98 2.89
C THR A 230 9.20 10.65 4.30
N TYR A 231 9.14 9.38 4.66
CA TYR A 231 9.54 8.88 5.97
C TYR A 231 10.71 7.92 5.82
N ASN A 232 11.82 8.18 6.52
CA ASN A 232 13.04 7.39 6.45
C ASN A 232 13.50 7.12 4.99
N ALA A 233 13.28 8.07 4.10
CA ALA A 233 13.77 7.99 2.73
C ALA A 233 15.27 8.27 2.71
N PRO A 234 16.10 7.40 2.10
CA PRO A 234 17.49 7.71 1.84
C PRO A 234 17.54 8.92 0.91
N LEU A 235 18.11 10.01 1.41
CA LEU A 235 18.36 11.22 0.65
C LEU A 235 19.83 11.57 0.84
N GLU A 236 20.58 11.61 -0.26
CA GLU A 236 21.88 12.25 -0.25
C GLU A 236 21.66 13.76 -0.51
N SER A 237 21.94 14.61 0.49
CA SER A 237 21.95 16.06 0.26
C SER A 237 23.26 16.44 -0.44
N LYS A 238 23.29 16.42 -1.77
CA LYS A 238 24.41 17.03 -2.52
C LYS A 238 24.13 18.52 -2.68
N ARG A 239 25.00 19.38 -2.12
CA ARG A 239 25.00 20.82 -2.42
C ARG A 239 25.21 20.97 -3.94
N VAL A 240 24.28 21.63 -4.60
CA VAL A 240 24.50 22.14 -5.95
C VAL A 240 25.58 23.21 -5.83
N ALA A 241 26.77 22.94 -6.35
CA ALA A 241 27.85 23.90 -6.49
C ALA A 241 27.66 24.71 -7.77
#